data_AF-A0A537SDE3-F1
#
_entry.id   AF-A0A537SDE3-F1
#
_cell.length_a   1.000
_cell.length_b   1.000
_cell.length_c   1.000
_cell.angle_alpha   90.00
_cell.angle_beta   90.00
_cell.angle_gamma   90.00
#
_symmetry.space_group_name_H-M   'P 1'
#
loop_
_entity.id
_entity.type
_entity.pdbx_description
1 polymer ?
#
loop_
_entity_poly.entity_id
_entity_poly.type
_entity_poly.pdbx_seq_one_letter_code
_entity_poly.pdbx_strand_id
1 'polypeptide(L)'
;MRRAMGNAGWALSCVCSAEASSARRIRAEGLEQRMSDPAIPIDAAARPRLPRGVRLVHSEAQGGWVLLAPERIFKADAIAAEIIKRCTGEVTFGQLVDDLANSYTAPRE
;
A
#
# COMPACT_ATOMS: atom_id res chain seq x y z
N MET A 1 47.32 20.79 29.12
CA MET A 1 46.49 21.97 28.78
C MET A 1 45.73 21.58 27.51
N ARG A 2 44.45 21.17 27.55
CA ARG A 2 43.18 21.93 27.74
C ARG A 2 42.80 22.83 26.53
N ARG A 3 41.78 22.35 25.77
CA ARG A 3 40.70 23.04 25.00
C ARG A 3 41.07 23.72 23.65
N ALA A 4 40.22 23.86 22.62
CA ALA A 4 38.77 23.65 22.39
C ALA A 4 38.50 23.59 20.85
N MET A 5 37.60 22.72 20.36
CA MET A 5 36.19 22.97 19.91
C MET A 5 36.01 23.62 18.52
N GLY A 6 35.31 22.91 17.63
CA GLY A 6 34.79 23.42 16.36
C GLY A 6 33.89 22.41 15.67
N ASN A 7 32.65 22.29 16.17
CA ASN A 7 31.58 21.45 15.61
C ASN A 7 31.13 21.98 14.24
N ALA A 8 31.15 21.12 13.21
CA ALA A 8 30.26 21.24 12.06
C ALA A 8 29.34 20.01 12.09
N GLY A 9 28.13 20.21 12.61
CA GLY A 9 27.10 19.19 12.66
C GLY A 9 26.60 18.89 11.26
N TRP A 10 26.89 17.68 10.76
CA TRP A 10 26.14 17.11 9.65
C TRP A 10 24.97 16.33 10.27
N ALA A 11 23.78 16.91 10.18
CA ALA A 11 22.55 16.20 10.48
C ALA A 11 22.37 15.08 9.44
N LEU A 12 22.86 13.88 9.76
CA LEU A 12 22.45 12.63 9.13
C LEU A 12 21.08 12.27 9.70
N SER A 13 20.04 12.95 9.21
CA SER A 13 18.68 12.45 9.37
C SER A 13 18.46 11.39 8.33
N CYS A 14 18.59 10.14 8.80
CA CYS A 14 17.92 8.93 8.35
C CYS A 14 16.92 9.16 7.21
N VAL A 15 17.37 8.96 5.97
CA VAL A 15 16.44 8.73 4.86
C VAL A 15 15.93 7.30 5.05
N CYS A 16 14.80 7.17 5.75
CA CYS A 16 13.98 5.98 5.60
C CYS A 16 13.51 6.00 4.15
N SER A 17 14.06 5.09 3.33
CA SER A 17 13.58 4.83 1.97
C SER A 17 12.12 4.39 2.02
N ALA A 18 11.21 5.35 1.93
CA ALA A 18 9.90 5.13 1.35
C ALA A 18 10.09 5.30 -0.16
N GLU A 19 10.40 4.21 -0.84
CA GLU A 19 10.52 4.21 -2.30
C GLU A 19 9.27 4.85 -2.90
N ALA A 20 9.54 5.79 -3.80
CA ALA A 20 8.56 6.57 -4.49
C ALA A 20 7.59 5.64 -5.23
N SER A 21 6.35 5.54 -4.74
CA SER A 21 5.19 5.18 -5.57
C SER A 21 4.99 6.29 -6.60
N SER A 22 5.87 6.30 -7.60
CA SER A 22 5.74 7.13 -8.78
C SER A 22 4.57 6.57 -9.58
N ALA A 23 3.49 7.34 -9.62
CA ALA A 23 2.35 7.11 -10.48
C ALA A 23 2.82 7.03 -11.95
N ARG A 24 3.18 5.82 -12.40
CA ARG A 24 3.38 5.55 -13.81
C ARG A 24 2.02 5.66 -14.49
N ARG A 25 1.91 6.63 -15.39
CA ARG A 25 0.78 6.79 -16.34
C ARG A 25 0.46 5.42 -16.94
N ILE A 26 -0.65 4.82 -16.55
CA ILE A 26 -1.20 3.68 -17.28
C ILE A 26 -1.85 4.26 -18.54
N ARG A 27 -1.08 4.25 -19.63
CA ARG A 27 -1.55 4.43 -21.00
C ARG A 27 -2.55 3.31 -21.27
N ALA A 28 -3.71 3.63 -21.82
CA ALA A 28 -4.74 2.67 -22.21
C ALA A 28 -4.37 1.90 -23.51
N GLU A 29 -3.10 1.55 -23.68
CA GLU A 29 -2.59 0.93 -24.90
C GLU A 29 -1.91 -0.40 -24.56
N GLY A 30 -2.61 -1.52 -24.83
CA GLY A 30 -2.03 -2.86 -24.92
C GLY A 30 -2.57 -3.88 -23.91
N LEU A 31 -3.54 -4.69 -24.32
CA LEU A 31 -4.07 -5.85 -23.59
C LEU A 31 -3.10 -7.07 -23.62
N GLU A 32 -1.95 -6.98 -24.29
CA GLU A 32 -1.18 -8.16 -24.73
C GLU A 32 0.33 -8.13 -24.36
N GLN A 33 0.76 -7.36 -23.36
CA GLN A 33 2.18 -7.35 -22.96
C GLN A 33 2.39 -7.34 -21.45
N ARG A 34 2.90 -8.48 -20.97
CA ARG A 34 4.05 -8.66 -20.06
C ARG A 34 3.74 -9.59 -18.87
N MET A 35 3.50 -10.87 -19.17
CA MET A 35 3.91 -11.94 -18.26
C MET A 35 5.39 -11.67 -17.89
N SER A 36 5.68 -11.63 -16.59
CA SER A 36 6.96 -11.21 -15.99
C SER A 36 7.14 -9.69 -15.82
N ASP A 37 6.21 -9.04 -15.12
CA ASP A 37 6.64 -7.94 -14.23
C ASP A 37 7.35 -8.59 -13.03
N PRO A 38 8.57 -8.18 -12.63
CA PRO A 38 9.16 -8.67 -11.40
C PRO A 38 8.28 -8.18 -10.27
N ALA A 39 7.36 -9.03 -9.81
CA ALA A 39 6.54 -8.78 -8.65
C ALA A 39 7.51 -8.35 -7.54
N ILE A 40 7.48 -7.06 -7.20
CA ILE A 40 8.28 -6.53 -6.11
C ILE A 40 7.89 -7.38 -4.90
N PRO A 41 8.84 -8.17 -4.33
CA PRO A 41 8.48 -9.10 -3.29
C PRO A 41 8.00 -8.29 -2.09
N ILE A 42 6.72 -8.47 -1.74
CA ILE A 42 6.14 -7.84 -0.56
C ILE A 42 6.58 -8.68 0.63
N ASP A 43 7.32 -8.06 1.54
CA ASP A 43 7.77 -8.73 2.76
C ASP A 43 6.57 -9.15 3.62
N ALA A 44 6.61 -10.35 4.21
CA ALA A 44 5.52 -10.85 5.05
C ALA A 44 5.31 -10.00 6.32
N ALA A 45 6.35 -9.30 6.79
CA ALA A 45 6.28 -8.35 7.89
C ALA A 45 5.84 -6.94 7.46
N ALA A 46 5.61 -6.69 6.15
CA ALA A 46 5.08 -5.43 5.67
C ALA A 46 3.73 -5.12 6.31
N ARG A 47 3.47 -3.86 6.64
CA ARG A 47 2.25 -3.40 7.29
C ARG A 47 1.46 -2.52 6.32
N PRO A 48 0.54 -3.09 5.54
CA PRO A 48 -0.18 -2.33 4.53
C PRO A 48 -1.09 -1.29 5.20
N ARG A 49 -1.04 -0.06 4.68
CA ARG A 49 -1.82 1.07 5.17
C ARG A 49 -2.32 1.92 4.03
N LEU A 50 -3.55 2.41 4.15
CA LEU A 50 -4.08 3.39 3.22
C LEU A 50 -3.29 4.72 3.25
N PRO A 51 -2.92 5.28 2.08
CA PRO A 51 -2.23 6.55 1.99
C PRO A 51 -3.15 7.70 2.42
N ARG A 52 -2.54 8.86 2.72
CA ARG A 52 -3.30 10.05 3.14
C ARG A 52 -4.24 10.51 2.03
N GLY A 53 -5.43 10.96 2.42
CA GLY A 53 -6.45 11.43 1.49
C GLY A 53 -7.23 10.32 0.78
N VAL A 54 -6.89 9.05 1.01
CA VAL A 54 -7.65 7.92 0.47
C VAL A 54 -8.64 7.40 1.50
N ARG A 55 -9.90 7.23 1.09
CA ARG A 55 -11.00 6.79 1.97
C ARG A 55 -11.84 5.72 1.28
N LEU A 56 -12.10 4.62 1.98
CA LEU A 56 -13.07 3.61 1.55
C LEU A 56 -14.46 4.02 2.03
N VAL A 57 -15.42 4.11 1.11
CA VAL A 57 -16.80 4.51 1.39
C VAL A 57 -17.76 3.56 0.67
N HIS A 58 -18.84 3.17 1.34
CA HIS A 58 -19.95 2.50 0.66
C HIS A 58 -20.84 3.56 0.00
N SER A 59 -20.98 3.51 -1.33
CA SER A 59 -21.75 4.48 -2.09
C SER A 59 -22.85 3.77 -2.88
N GLU A 60 -24.11 4.00 -2.48
CA GLU A 60 -25.27 3.48 -3.20
C GLU A 60 -25.35 4.06 -4.61
N ALA A 61 -24.97 5.33 -4.78
CA ALA A 61 -24.92 6.00 -6.09
C ALA A 61 -23.95 5.31 -7.07
N GLN A 62 -22.92 4.61 -6.57
CA GLN A 62 -21.99 3.86 -7.39
C GLN A 62 -22.24 2.34 -7.35
N GLY A 63 -23.26 1.90 -6.62
CA GLY A 63 -23.67 0.50 -6.52
C GLY A 63 -22.71 -0.39 -5.73
N GLY A 64 -21.95 0.16 -4.78
CA GLY A 64 -21.06 -0.66 -3.94
C GLY A 64 -19.95 0.12 -3.24
N TRP A 65 -18.84 -0.57 -2.99
CA TRP A 65 -17.67 0.01 -2.33
C TRP A 65 -16.86 0.84 -3.30
N VAL A 66 -16.50 2.05 -2.89
CA VAL A 66 -15.65 2.96 -3.66
C VAL A 66 -14.49 3.46 -2.82
N LEU A 67 -13.33 3.54 -3.45
CA LEU A 67 -12.13 4.15 -2.90
C LEU A 67 -12.01 5.55 -3.46
N LEU A 68 -12.21 6.54 -2.60
CA LEU A 68 -12.05 7.96 -2.92
C LEU A 68 -10.58 8.31 -2.74
N ALA A 69 -9.91 8.62 -3.85
CA ALA A 69 -8.56 9.18 -3.86
C ALA A 69 -8.64 10.67 -4.27
N PRO A 70 -7.62 11.50 -3.95
CA PRO A 70 -7.68 12.93 -4.21
C PRO A 70 -7.91 13.30 -5.67
N GLU A 71 -7.43 12.48 -6.61
CA GLU A 71 -7.55 12.75 -8.05
C GLU A 71 -8.64 11.90 -8.73
N ARG A 72 -9.02 10.76 -8.15
CA ARG A 72 -9.84 9.74 -8.83
C ARG A 72 -10.69 8.93 -7.86
N ILE A 73 -11.73 8.29 -8.40
CA ILE A 73 -12.56 7.31 -7.68
C ILE A 73 -12.34 5.93 -8.28
N PHE A 74 -12.09 4.93 -7.44
CA PHE A 74 -11.97 3.53 -7.84
C PHE A 74 -13.14 2.73 -7.31
N LYS A 75 -13.72 1.85 -8.14
CA LYS A 75 -14.69 0.87 -7.67
C LYS A 75 -13.94 -0.30 -7.04
N ALA A 76 -14.30 -0.63 -5.81
CA ALA A 76 -13.77 -1.79 -5.10
C ALA A 76 -14.83 -2.90 -5.13
N ASP A 77 -14.38 -4.10 -5.47
CA ASP A 77 -15.19 -5.30 -5.25
C ASP A 77 -15.45 -5.52 -3.75
N ALA A 78 -16.45 -6.32 -3.40
CA ALA A 78 -16.74 -6.68 -2.02
C ALA A 78 -15.51 -7.29 -1.31
N ILE A 79 -14.78 -8.18 -1.99
CA ILE A 79 -13.56 -8.80 -1.42
C ILE A 79 -12.45 -7.77 -1.28
N ALA A 80 -12.27 -6.91 -2.29
CA ALA A 80 -11.28 -5.84 -2.24
C ALA A 80 -11.57 -4.86 -1.09
N ALA A 81 -12.84 -4.56 -0.82
CA ALA A 81 -13.25 -3.70 0.28
C ALA A 81 -12.87 -4.32 1.63
N GLU A 82 -13.07 -5.63 1.82
CA GLU A 82 -12.68 -6.34 3.04
C GLU A 82 -11.17 -6.36 3.26
N ILE A 83 -10.38 -6.55 2.20
CA ILE A 83 -8.92 -6.42 2.25
C ILE A 83 -8.54 -5.00 2.70
N ILE A 84 -9.10 -3.97 2.04
CA ILE A 84 -8.76 -2.57 2.31
C ILE A 84 -9.15 -2.15 3.74
N LYS A 85 -10.27 -2.67 4.29
CA LYS A 85 -10.68 -2.41 5.68
C LYS A 85 -9.64 -2.91 6.70
N ARG A 86 -8.96 -4.02 6.40
CA ARG A 86 -7.93 -4.61 7.27
C ARG A 86 -6.55 -3.93 7.11
N CYS A 87 -6.34 -3.17 6.03
CA CYS A 87 -5.11 -2.42 5.75
C CYS A 87 -4.99 -1.11 6.57
N THR A 88 -4.94 -1.23 7.90
CA THR A 88 -4.79 -0.09 8.83
C THR A 88 -3.32 0.23 9.18
N GLY A 89 -2.41 -0.71 8.94
CA GLY A 89 -1.00 -0.66 9.35
C GLY A 89 -0.69 -1.38 10.67
N GLU A 90 -1.71 -1.89 11.35
CA GLU A 90 -1.55 -2.65 12.62
C GLU A 90 -1.26 -4.13 12.37
N VAL A 91 -1.84 -4.69 11.31
CA VAL A 91 -1.71 -6.09 10.92
C VAL A 91 -0.56 -6.22 9.91
N THR A 92 0.22 -7.30 10.03
CA THR A 92 1.26 -7.65 9.06
C THR A 92 0.66 -8.32 7.82
N PHE A 93 1.36 -8.26 6.69
CA PHE A 93 0.89 -8.84 5.44
C PHE A 93 0.64 -10.34 5.57
N GLY A 94 1.54 -11.09 6.22
CA GLY A 94 1.35 -12.52 6.47
C GLY A 94 0.09 -12.83 7.29
N GLN A 95 -0.12 -12.10 8.38
CA GLN A 95 -1.32 -12.24 9.21
C GLN A 95 -2.59 -11.90 8.43
N LEU A 96 -2.57 -10.84 7.62
CA LEU A 96 -3.71 -10.43 6.80
C LEU A 96 -4.09 -11.52 5.80
N VAL A 97 -3.10 -12.16 5.15
CA VAL A 97 -3.34 -13.30 4.25
C VAL A 97 -3.92 -14.49 5.00
N ASP A 98 -3.38 -14.83 6.18
CA ASP A 98 -3.89 -15.94 7.00
C ASP A 98 -5.35 -15.71 7.43
N ASP A 99 -5.66 -14.49 7.86
CA ASP A 99 -7.00 -14.08 8.28
C ASP A 99 -8.02 -14.18 7.12
N LEU A 100 -7.61 -13.76 5.92
CA LEU A 100 -8.45 -13.82 4.73
C LEU A 100 -8.61 -15.26 4.23
N ALA A 101 -7.53 -16.05 4.21
CA ALA A 101 -7.57 -17.46 3.83
C ALA A 101 -8.56 -18.23 4.72
N ASN A 102 -8.53 -17.98 6.03
CA ASN A 102 -9.49 -18.55 6.98
C ASN A 102 -10.92 -18.02 6.76
N SER A 103 -11.09 -16.71 6.57
CA SER A 103 -12.41 -16.08 6.43
C SER A 103 -13.14 -16.55 5.16
N TYR A 104 -12.40 -16.80 4.08
CA TYR A 104 -12.95 -17.16 2.77
C TYR A 104 -12.72 -18.62 2.37
N THR A 105 -12.16 -19.45 3.26
CA THR A 105 -11.81 -20.85 2.97
C THR A 105 -10.99 -20.97 1.67
N ALA A 106 -10.03 -20.06 1.51
CA ALA A 106 -9.15 -20.03 0.34
C ALA A 106 -7.81 -20.69 0.67
N PRO A 107 -7.16 -21.37 -0.30
CA PRO A 107 -5.79 -21.83 -0.13
C PRO A 107 -4.83 -20.63 -0.05
N ARG A 108 -3.73 -20.81 0.68
CA ARG A 108 -2.70 -19.78 0.90
C ARG A 108 -1.62 -19.74 -0.19
N GLU A 109 -1.64 -20.74 -1.07
CA GLU A 109 -0.57 -21.04 -2.04
C GLU A 109 -0.57 -20.14 -3.28
#